data_AF-G5SFU7-F1
#
_entry.id   AF-G5SFU7-F1
#
_cell.length_a   1.000
_cell.length_b   1.000
_cell.length_c   1.000
_cell.angle_alpha   90.00
_cell.angle_beta   90.00
_cell.angle_gamma   90.00
#
_symmetry.space_group_name_H-M   'P 1'
#
loop_
_entity.id
_entity.type
_entity.pdbx_description
1 polymer ?
#
loop_
_entity_poly.entity_id
_entity_poly.type
_entity_poly.pdbx_seq_one_letter_code
_entity_poly.pdbx_strand_id
1 'polypeptide(L)' 'MNRFVIADSTLCIGCHTCEAACSETHRQHGLQSMPRLKVMLNEKESAPQLCHHCEDAPCATVCPVIIVN' A
#
# COMPACT_ATOMS: atom_id res chain seq x y z
N MET A 1 -3.15 19.79 4.76
CA MET A 1 -3.99 18.84 5.51
C MET A 1 -3.48 17.45 5.19
N ASN A 2 -2.96 16.72 6.18
CA ASN A 2 -2.40 15.38 5.97
C ASN A 2 -3.54 14.37 5.75
N ARG A 3 -3.31 13.38 4.88
CA ARG A 3 -4.24 12.27 4.61
C ARG A 3 -3.61 10.99 5.13
N PHE A 4 -4.42 10.16 5.79
CA PHE A 4 -3.96 8.91 6.38
C PHE A 4 -4.84 7.75 5.92
N VAL A 5 -4.22 6.59 5.77
CA VAL A 5 -4.90 5.30 5.56
C VAL A 5 -4.52 4.41 6.74
N ILE A 6 -5.52 3.90 7.46
CA ILE A 6 -5.33 3.06 8.64
C ILE A 6 -5.93 1.70 8.34
N ALA A 7 -5.12 0.65 8.46
CA ALA A 7 -5.55 -0.74 8.35
C ALA A 7 -5.83 -1.29 9.76
N ASP A 8 -7.08 -1.66 10.03
CA ASP A 8 -7.46 -2.35 11.27
C ASP A 8 -7.36 -3.87 11.07
N SER A 9 -6.39 -4.50 11.72
CA SER A 9 -6.14 -5.95 11.62
C SER A 9 -7.26 -6.79 12.23
N THR A 10 -8.07 -6.22 13.13
CA THR A 10 -9.19 -6.93 13.77
C THR A 10 -10.39 -7.12 12.84
N LEU A 11 -10.47 -6.31 11.77
CA LEU A 11 -11.53 -6.34 10.77
C LEU A 11 -11.09 -7.00 9.45
N CYS A 12 -9.79 -7.09 9.20
CA CYS A 12 -9.28 -7.66 7.97
C CYS A 12 -9.36 -9.19 8.01
N ILE A 13 -10.04 -9.76 7.01
CA ILE A 13 -10.25 -11.22 6.86
C ILE A 13 -9.35 -11.84 5.78
N GLY A 14 -8.37 -11.10 5.27
CA GLY A 14 -7.46 -11.58 4.23
C GLY A 14 -8.14 -11.87 2.88
N CYS A 15 -9.18 -11.12 2.49
CA CYS A 15 -9.94 -11.40 1.25
C CYS A 15 -9.25 -10.97 -0.05
N HIS A 16 -8.10 -10.27 0.00
CA HIS A 16 -7.36 -9.76 -1.15
C HIS A 16 -8.11 -8.80 -2.10
N THR A 17 -9.34 -8.40 -1.78
CA THR A 17 -10.12 -7.48 -2.64
C THR A 17 -9.46 -6.12 -2.80
N CYS A 18 -8.76 -5.63 -1.76
CA CYS A 18 -8.01 -4.38 -1.82
C CYS A 18 -6.85 -4.42 -2.84
N GLU A 19 -6.19 -5.57 -3.02
CA GLU A 19 -5.14 -5.75 -4.03
C GLU A 19 -5.74 -5.71 -5.43
N ALA A 20 -6.82 -6.47 -5.66
CA ALA A 20 -7.52 -6.49 -6.95
C ALA A 20 -8.05 -5.10 -7.32
N ALA A 21 -8.65 -4.38 -6.38
CA ALA A 21 -9.14 -3.02 -6.58
C ALA A 21 -8.00 -2.05 -6.91
N CYS A 22 -6.86 -2.16 -6.21
CA CYS A 22 -5.68 -1.34 -6.48
C CYS A 22 -5.15 -1.61 -7.89
N SER A 23 -4.98 -2.88 -8.27
CA SER A 23 -4.54 -3.30 -9.60
C SER A 23 -5.45 -2.76 -10.70
N GLU A 24 -6.75 -3.00 -10.59
CA GLU A 24 -7.73 -2.63 -11.60
C GLU A 24 -7.83 -1.11 -11.76
N THR A 25 -7.85 -0.36 -10.66
CA THR A 25 -7.89 1.10 -10.68
C THR A 25 -6.69 1.67 -11.43
N HIS A 26 -5.48 1.19 -11.15
CA HIS A 26 -4.27 1.69 -11.82
C HIS A 26 -4.22 1.26 -13.29
N ARG A 27 -4.68 0.03 -13.60
CA ARG A 27 -4.80 -0.45 -14.98
C ARG A 27 -5.74 0.42 -15.82
N GLN A 28 -6.87 0.85 -15.26
CA GLN A 28 -7.83 1.76 -15.94
C GLN A 28 -7.21 3.13 -16.26
N HIS A 29 -6.19 3.54 -15.51
CA HIS A 29 -5.43 4.77 -15.77
C HIS A 29 -4.20 4.53 -16.68
N GLY A 30 -4.08 3.36 -17.31
CA GLY A 30 -2.95 3.02 -18.18
C GLY A 30 -1.64 2.75 -17.45
N LEU A 31 -1.68 2.56 -16.13
CA LEU A 31 -0.51 2.25 -15.29
C LEU A 31 -0.34 0.74 -15.15
N GLN A 32 0.81 0.33 -14.60
CA GLN A 32 1.10 -1.08 -14.32
C GLN A 32 0.02 -1.69 -13.42
N SER A 33 -0.39 -2.92 -13.74
CA SER A 33 -1.43 -3.65 -13.00
C SER A 33 -0.94 -4.30 -11.71
N MET A 34 0.34 -4.15 -11.35
CA MET A 34 0.83 -4.66 -10.07
C MET A 34 0.24 -3.82 -8.93
N PRO A 35 -0.42 -4.43 -7.93
CA PRO A 35 -0.97 -3.69 -6.81
C PRO A 35 0.14 -3.03 -5.99
N ARG A 36 -0.16 -1.84 -5.45
CA ARG A 36 0.78 -1.03 -4.62
C ARG A 36 0.66 -1.32 -3.13
N LEU A 37 -0.07 -2.38 -2.79
CA LEU A 37 -0.27 -2.89 -1.44
C LEU A 37 -0.29 -4.42 -1.50
N LYS A 38 0.00 -5.05 -0.37
CA LYS A 38 -0.04 -6.50 -0.21
C LYS A 38 -0.67 -6.88 1.12
N VAL A 39 -1.63 -7.78 1.09
CA VAL A 39 -2.19 -8.41 2.29
C VAL A 39 -1.12 -9.33 2.87
N MET A 40 -0.73 -9.02 4.10
CA MET A 40 0.14 -9.85 4.91
C MET A 40 -0.72 -10.68 5.84
N LEU A 41 -0.35 -11.95 6.01
CA LEU A 41 -1.03 -12.89 6.90
C LEU A 41 0.00 -13.46 7.87
N ASN A 42 -0.40 -13.57 9.13
CA ASN A 42 0.29 -14.37 10.14
C ASN A 42 -0.71 -15.35 10.78
N GLU A 43 -0.27 -16.10 11.80
CA GLU A 43 -1.12 -17.12 12.44
C GLU A 43 -2.41 -16.59 13.08
N LYS A 44 -2.47 -15.30 13.42
CA LYS A 44 -3.54 -14.70 14.23
C LYS A 44 -4.26 -13.54 13.55
N GLU A 45 -3.61 -12.88 12.60
CA GLU A 45 -4.05 -11.62 12.04
C GLU A 45 -3.75 -11.52 10.54
N SER A 46 -4.53 -10.68 9.86
CA SER A 46 -4.23 -10.23 8.52
C SER A 46 -4.33 -8.71 8.44
N ALA A 47 -3.54 -8.09 7.57
CA ALA A 47 -3.67 -6.67 7.27
C ALA A 47 -3.00 -6.35 5.93
N PRO A 48 -3.55 -5.40 5.14
CA PRO A 48 -2.83 -4.84 4.01
C PRO A 48 -1.63 -4.01 4.50
N GLN A 49 -0.46 -4.29 3.94
CA GLN A 49 0.73 -3.45 4.01
C GLN A 49 0.86 -2.64 2.72
N LEU A 50 1.15 -1.36 2.85
CA LEU A 50 1.20 -0.39 1.76
C LEU A 50 2.27 0.66 2.06
N CYS A 51 2.59 1.50 1.06
CA CYS A 51 3.38 2.70 1.32
C CYS A 51 2.65 3.57 2.36
N HIS A 52 3.34 3.88 3.46
CA HIS A 52 2.78 4.70 4.53
C HIS A 52 2.74 6.19 4.21
N HIS A 53 3.41 6.62 3.12
CA HIS A 53 3.61 8.03 2.82
C HIS A 53 4.12 8.81 4.05
N CYS A 54 5.19 8.28 4.65
CA CYS A 54 5.79 8.82 5.88
C CYS A 54 6.13 10.31 5.72
N GLU A 55 5.89 11.11 6.76
CA GLU A 55 6.27 12.53 6.77
C GLU A 55 7.79 12.72 6.67
N ASP A 56 8.55 11.89 7.41
CA ASP A 56 10.00 11.73 7.26
C ASP A 56 10.28 10.39 6.58
N ALA A 57 10.25 10.38 5.25
CA ALA A 57 10.37 9.18 4.43
C ALA A 57 11.85 8.79 4.21
N PRO A 58 12.38 7.77 4.90
CA PRO A 58 13.80 7.38 4.74
C PRO A 58 14.10 6.88 3.32
N CYS A 59 13.11 6.33 2.62
CA CYS A 59 13.23 5.92 1.23
C CYS A 59 13.49 7.10 0.28
N ALA A 60 12.96 8.29 0.57
CA ALA A 60 13.27 9.51 -0.18
C ALA A 60 14.67 10.03 0.18
N THR A 61 15.01 10.05 1.47
CA THR A 61 16.30 10.54 1.98
C THR A 61 17.50 9.79 1.40
N VAL A 62 17.39 8.46 1.20
CA VAL A 62 18.48 7.64 0.68
C VAL A 62 18.55 7.60 -0.86
N CYS A 63 17.56 8.15 -1.56
CA CYS A 63 17.46 7.99 -3.02
C CYS A 63 18.52 8.86 -3.75
N PRO A 64 19.50 8.27 -4.46
CA PRO A 64 20.59 9.02 -5.07
C PRO A 64 20.14 9.86 -6.28
N VAL A 65 19.00 9.54 -6.88
CA VAL A 65 18.48 10.16 -8.12
C VAL A 65 17.15 10.89 -7.92
N ILE A 66 16.66 11.02 -6.67
CA ILE A 66 15.50 11.84 -6.28
C ILE A 66 14.23 11.53 -7.11
N ILE A 67 13.86 10.25 -7.19
CA ILE A 67 12.62 9.81 -7.89
C ILE A 67 11.49 9.39 -6.93
N VAL A 68 11.75 9.39 -5.63
CA VAL A 68 10.76 9.12 -4.59
C VAL A 68 10.21 10.46 -4.12
N ASN A 69 8.90 10.63 -4.19
CA ASN A 69 8.15 11.82 -3.77
C ASN A 69 6.93 11.38 -2.94
#